data_AF-A0A0J8B4W9-F1
#
_entry.id   AF-A0A0J8B4W9-F1
#
_cell.length_a   1.000
_cell.length_b   1.000
_cell.length_c   1.000
_cell.angle_alpha   90.00
_cell.angle_beta   90.00
_cell.angle_gamma   90.00
#
_symmetry.space_group_name_H-M   'P 1'
#
loop_
_entity.id
_entity.type
_entity.pdbx_description
1 polymer ?
#
loop_
_entity_poly.entity_id
_entity_poly.type
_entity_poly.pdbx_seq_one_letter_code
_entity_poly.pdbx_strand_id
1 'polypeptide(L)'
;MLERHLMGTSVKVGVGANRAATASWFLDRYGYINSCTNAFFEKLLSVNKVDTDATSDKIGAAILDDGMQHVRLERDLDVVMVNGLTPWGNNQLIPFGPLREPLSALARADIVVIHHADLVPEPILMNLKRRIQDIKESLPVFFSRMVSSHFFTVHNVDTKLPLSAVHSRVVLCLSAIGSPNGFVKCVEKLGPLHVDQLHYSDHYMLQPTPSTKTGYLLDEEET
;
A
#
# COMPACT_ATOMS: atom_id res chain seq x y z
N MET A 1 -0.36 10.66 -5.28
CA MET A 1 0.39 10.06 -4.16
C MET A 1 1.50 9.15 -4.67
N LEU A 2 1.21 8.11 -5.48
CA LEU A 2 2.24 7.26 -6.08
C LEU A 2 3.30 8.05 -6.87
N GLU A 3 2.88 8.99 -7.72
CA GLU A 3 3.81 9.83 -8.49
C GLU A 3 4.82 10.54 -7.59
N ARG A 4 4.39 11.08 -6.43
CA ARG A 4 5.26 11.76 -5.45
C ARG A 4 6.33 10.82 -4.90
N HIS A 5 5.95 9.61 -4.47
CA HIS A 5 6.89 8.65 -3.88
C HIS A 5 7.86 8.07 -4.90
N LEU A 6 7.46 8.02 -6.17
CA LEU A 6 8.26 7.46 -7.26
C LEU A 6 9.02 8.53 -8.06
N MET A 7 8.96 9.80 -7.64
CA MET A 7 9.71 10.88 -8.27
C MET A 7 11.21 10.58 -8.24
N GLY A 8 11.89 10.77 -9.38
CA GLY A 8 13.33 10.50 -9.51
C GLY A 8 13.68 9.03 -9.71
N THR A 9 12.70 8.13 -9.74
CA THR A 9 12.90 6.73 -10.16
C THR A 9 12.67 6.55 -11.67
N SER A 10 13.01 5.39 -12.21
CA SER A 10 12.69 5.02 -13.61
C SER A 10 11.23 4.58 -13.81
N VAL A 11 10.41 4.55 -12.75
CA VAL A 11 9.02 4.09 -12.82
C VAL A 11 8.18 5.06 -13.65
N LYS A 12 7.35 4.49 -14.53
CA LYS A 12 6.42 5.23 -15.37
C LYS A 12 4.99 4.96 -14.85
N VAL A 13 4.28 6.01 -14.44
CA VAL A 13 2.93 5.90 -13.84
C VAL A 13 1.87 6.22 -14.89
N GLY A 14 0.90 5.33 -15.05
CA GLY A 14 -0.23 5.48 -15.96
C GLY A 14 -1.58 5.40 -15.25
N VAL A 15 -2.50 6.29 -15.59
CA VAL A 15 -3.85 6.33 -15.02
C VAL A 15 -4.89 6.18 -16.13
N GLY A 16 -5.77 5.19 -16.03
CA GLY A 16 -6.82 4.95 -17.01
C GLY A 16 -7.67 3.73 -16.67
N ALA A 17 -8.98 3.82 -16.90
CA ALA A 17 -9.91 2.72 -16.58
C ALA A 17 -9.62 1.44 -17.38
N ASN A 18 -9.19 1.58 -18.63
CA ASN A 18 -8.71 0.45 -19.45
C ASN A 18 -7.22 0.23 -19.19
N ARG A 19 -6.92 -0.70 -18.28
CA ARG A 19 -5.56 -1.00 -17.83
C ARG A 19 -4.70 -1.58 -18.95
N ALA A 20 -5.28 -2.42 -19.81
CA ALA A 20 -4.59 -2.99 -20.98
C ALA A 20 -4.20 -1.91 -22.00
N ALA A 21 -5.11 -1.01 -22.35
CA ALA A 21 -4.82 0.08 -23.28
C ALA A 21 -3.77 1.05 -22.71
N THR A 22 -3.86 1.34 -21.40
CA THR A 22 -2.86 2.16 -20.71
C THR A 22 -1.49 1.50 -20.80
N ALA A 23 -1.38 0.22 -20.43
CA ALA A 23 -0.13 -0.53 -20.51
C ALA A 23 0.43 -0.60 -21.94
N SER A 24 -0.41 -0.89 -22.94
CA SER A 24 -0.01 -0.92 -24.36
C SER A 24 0.66 0.38 -24.79
N TRP A 25 0.07 1.53 -24.44
CA TRP A 25 0.65 2.83 -24.78
C TRP A 25 2.06 3.02 -24.18
N PHE A 26 2.29 2.55 -22.95
CA PHE A 26 3.61 2.60 -22.33
C PHE A 26 4.60 1.65 -23.02
N LEU A 27 4.18 0.41 -23.33
CA LEU A 27 5.01 -0.58 -24.00
C LEU A 27 5.40 -0.13 -25.42
N ASP A 28 4.46 0.49 -26.16
CA ASP A 28 4.72 1.04 -27.49
C ASP A 28 5.69 2.23 -27.43
N ARG A 29 5.55 3.08 -26.42
CA ARG A 29 6.35 4.31 -26.27
C ARG A 29 7.78 4.03 -25.77
N TYR A 30 7.93 3.16 -24.78
CA TYR A 30 9.20 2.92 -24.09
C TYR A 30 9.87 1.61 -24.50
N GLY A 31 9.16 0.73 -25.20
CA GLY A 31 9.59 -0.63 -25.45
C GLY A 31 9.56 -1.49 -24.19
N TYR A 32 9.84 -2.80 -24.36
CA TYR A 32 9.86 -3.75 -23.25
C TYR A 32 11.01 -4.75 -23.37
N ILE A 33 11.35 -5.35 -22.22
CA ILE A 33 12.33 -6.42 -22.12
C ILE A 33 11.57 -7.74 -22.16
N ASN A 34 11.96 -8.64 -23.06
CA ASN A 34 11.36 -9.97 -23.14
C ASN A 34 12.06 -10.89 -22.12
N SER A 35 11.44 -11.10 -20.97
CA SER A 35 12.00 -11.81 -19.82
C SER A 35 11.81 -13.33 -19.86
N CYS A 36 11.36 -13.90 -20.98
CA CYS A 36 11.13 -15.35 -21.17
C CYS A 36 12.39 -16.24 -21.09
N THR A 37 13.54 -15.72 -20.66
CA THR A 37 14.73 -16.53 -20.36
C THR A 37 15.02 -16.50 -18.86
N ASN A 38 15.05 -17.68 -18.22
CA ASN A 38 15.40 -17.91 -16.81
C ASN A 38 16.62 -17.10 -16.31
N ALA A 39 17.53 -16.76 -17.22
CA ALA A 39 18.70 -15.93 -16.95
C ALA A 39 18.38 -14.54 -16.34
N PHE A 40 17.22 -13.92 -16.64
CA PHE A 40 16.87 -12.61 -16.07
C PHE A 40 16.41 -12.72 -14.61
N PHE A 41 15.59 -13.72 -14.28
CA PHE A 41 15.16 -13.97 -12.90
C PHE A 41 16.32 -14.40 -12.01
N GLU A 42 17.22 -15.26 -12.49
CA GLU A 42 18.45 -15.59 -11.77
C GLU A 42 19.34 -14.36 -11.58
N LYS A 43 19.45 -13.49 -12.59
CA LYS A 43 20.20 -12.23 -12.49
C LYS A 43 19.56 -11.28 -11.47
N LEU A 44 18.23 -11.16 -11.43
CA LEU A 44 17.47 -10.31 -10.50
C LEU A 44 17.58 -10.79 -9.04
N LEU A 45 17.56 -12.11 -8.82
CA LEU A 45 17.77 -12.73 -7.51
C LEU A 45 19.25 -12.66 -7.07
N SER A 46 20.18 -12.55 -8.02
CA SER A 46 21.61 -12.39 -7.75
C SER A 46 22.08 -10.94 -7.56
N VAL A 47 21.16 -9.95 -7.53
CA VAL A 47 21.50 -8.52 -7.39
C VAL A 47 22.02 -8.22 -5.97
N ASN A 48 23.26 -8.65 -5.73
CA ASN A 48 24.22 -8.02 -4.83
C ASN A 48 25.35 -7.34 -5.64
N LYS A 49 25.18 -7.17 -6.95
CA LYS A 49 26.08 -6.37 -7.81
C LYS A 49 25.27 -5.47 -8.72
N VAL A 50 25.32 -4.18 -8.40
CA VAL A 50 24.94 -3.09 -9.30
C VAL A 50 26.03 -3.00 -10.36
N ASP A 51 25.85 -3.70 -11.48
CA ASP A 51 26.57 -3.35 -12.70
C ASP A 51 25.84 -2.16 -13.31
N THR A 52 26.42 -0.98 -13.14
CA THR A 52 26.09 0.25 -13.85
C THR A 52 26.44 0.09 -15.32
N ASP A 53 25.56 -0.52 -16.10
CA ASP A 53 25.69 -0.50 -17.56
C ASP A 53 24.32 -0.28 -18.20
N ALA A 54 24.20 0.88 -18.86
CA ALA A 54 23.08 1.41 -19.65
C ALA A 54 21.66 1.28 -19.06
N THR A 55 21.16 2.40 -18.51
CA THR A 55 19.73 2.60 -18.18
C THR A 55 18.87 2.53 -19.45
N SER A 56 18.50 1.32 -19.84
CA SER A 56 17.50 1.10 -20.87
C SER A 56 16.14 1.56 -20.33
N ASP A 57 15.54 2.57 -20.97
CA ASP A 57 14.19 3.09 -20.65
C ASP A 57 13.05 2.06 -20.87
N LYS A 58 13.38 0.86 -21.35
CA LYS A 58 12.45 -0.25 -21.59
C LYS A 58 11.81 -0.76 -20.31
N ILE A 59 10.55 -1.16 -20.44
CA ILE A 59 9.75 -1.71 -19.34
C ILE A 59 10.10 -3.18 -19.14
N GLY A 60 10.51 -3.53 -17.91
CA GLY A 60 10.79 -4.93 -17.53
C GLY A 60 9.63 -5.60 -16.78
N ALA A 61 8.76 -4.82 -16.14
CA ALA A 61 7.61 -5.31 -15.39
C ALA A 61 6.50 -4.26 -15.35
N ALA A 62 5.26 -4.70 -15.21
CA ALA A 62 4.09 -3.84 -14.97
C ALA A 62 3.45 -4.22 -13.63
N ILE A 63 3.08 -3.21 -12.84
CA ILE A 63 2.39 -3.39 -11.56
C ILE A 63 1.01 -2.77 -11.68
N LEU A 64 -0.02 -3.54 -11.33
CA LEU A 64 -1.40 -3.07 -11.35
C LEU A 64 -1.87 -2.75 -9.92
N ASP A 65 -1.84 -1.46 -9.59
CA ASP A 65 -2.41 -0.97 -8.33
C ASP A 65 -3.94 -1.21 -8.32
N ASP A 66 -4.45 -1.79 -7.24
CA ASP A 66 -5.86 -2.21 -7.09
C ASP A 66 -6.37 -3.13 -8.24
N GLY A 67 -5.52 -4.07 -8.67
CA GLY A 67 -5.74 -4.88 -9.87
C GLY A 67 -6.62 -6.12 -9.72
N MET A 68 -6.87 -6.61 -8.51
CA MET A 68 -7.40 -7.97 -8.27
C MET A 68 -8.74 -8.24 -8.99
N GLN A 69 -9.66 -7.26 -8.98
CA GLN A 69 -10.98 -7.37 -9.64
C GLN A 69 -10.91 -7.22 -11.16
N HIS A 70 -9.79 -6.78 -11.73
CA HIS A 70 -9.63 -6.56 -13.17
C HIS A 70 -9.34 -7.88 -13.91
N VAL A 71 -10.26 -8.84 -13.81
CA VAL A 71 -10.10 -10.22 -14.31
C VAL A 71 -9.88 -10.34 -15.82
N ARG A 72 -10.17 -9.30 -16.60
CA ARG A 72 -9.98 -9.27 -18.06
C ARG A 72 -8.53 -9.07 -18.49
N LEU A 73 -7.63 -8.75 -17.56
CA LEU A 73 -6.22 -8.60 -17.83
C LEU A 73 -5.49 -9.78 -17.18
N GLU A 74 -4.80 -10.56 -17.99
CA GLU A 74 -3.94 -11.64 -17.52
C GLU A 74 -2.76 -11.07 -16.73
N ARG A 75 -2.37 -11.77 -15.68
CA ARG A 75 -1.32 -11.37 -14.74
C ARG A 75 -0.51 -12.61 -14.39
N ASP A 76 0.81 -12.48 -14.40
CA ASP A 76 1.72 -13.56 -14.04
C ASP A 76 1.73 -13.83 -12.52
N LEU A 77 1.36 -12.83 -11.72
CA LEU A 77 1.38 -12.88 -10.25
C LEU A 77 0.27 -12.00 -9.66
N ASP A 78 -0.57 -12.59 -8.81
CA ASP A 78 -1.56 -11.87 -8.00
C ASP A 78 -1.12 -11.74 -6.53
N VAL A 79 -0.79 -10.51 -6.11
CA VAL A 79 -0.47 -10.18 -4.71
C VAL A 79 -1.69 -9.53 -4.05
N VAL A 80 -2.21 -10.13 -2.99
CA VAL A 80 -3.41 -9.65 -2.31
C VAL A 80 -3.07 -9.11 -0.92
N MET A 81 -3.45 -7.85 -0.68
CA MET A 81 -3.33 -7.19 0.62
C MET A 81 -4.54 -7.53 1.49
N VAL A 82 -4.30 -7.97 2.72
CA VAL A 82 -5.33 -8.24 3.74
C VAL A 82 -5.07 -7.38 4.97
N ASN A 83 -6.07 -6.60 5.39
CA ASN A 83 -5.94 -5.75 6.58
C ASN A 83 -5.97 -6.57 7.85
N GLY A 84 -4.86 -6.64 8.60
CA GLY A 84 -4.78 -7.43 9.84
C GLY A 84 -5.75 -6.96 10.93
N LEU A 85 -6.11 -5.67 10.97
CA LEU A 85 -7.04 -5.12 11.96
C LEU A 85 -8.50 -5.47 11.67
N THR A 86 -8.88 -5.53 10.38
CA THR A 86 -10.27 -5.74 9.95
C THR A 86 -10.33 -6.60 8.67
N PRO A 87 -9.81 -7.85 8.71
CA PRO A 87 -9.54 -8.61 7.49
C PRO A 87 -10.79 -8.89 6.65
N TRP A 88 -11.91 -9.16 7.31
CA TRP A 88 -13.15 -9.58 6.64
C TRP A 88 -14.34 -8.63 6.85
N GLY A 89 -14.14 -7.53 7.58
CA GLY A 89 -15.24 -6.65 8.00
C GLY A 89 -16.37 -7.41 8.71
N ASN A 90 -17.58 -7.36 8.15
CA ASN A 90 -18.76 -8.09 8.63
C ASN A 90 -19.05 -9.39 7.84
N ASN A 91 -18.09 -9.88 7.05
CA ASN A 91 -18.18 -11.04 6.15
C ASN A 91 -19.27 -10.93 5.05
N GLN A 92 -19.81 -9.74 4.79
CA GLN A 92 -20.80 -9.53 3.75
C GLN A 92 -20.20 -8.82 2.54
N LEU A 93 -20.71 -9.15 1.36
CA LEU A 93 -20.41 -8.44 0.13
C LEU A 93 -21.11 -7.08 0.11
N ILE A 94 -20.58 -6.16 -0.68
CA ILE A 94 -21.30 -4.94 -1.06
C ILE A 94 -22.72 -5.29 -1.59
N PRO A 95 -23.78 -4.55 -1.21
CA PRO A 95 -23.78 -3.33 -0.38
C PRO A 95 -23.87 -3.59 1.14
N PHE A 96 -24.01 -4.84 1.58
CA PHE A 96 -24.24 -5.16 3.00
C PHE A 96 -22.96 -5.19 3.83
N GLY A 97 -21.79 -5.28 3.18
CA GLY A 97 -20.48 -5.25 3.83
C GLY A 97 -19.37 -4.73 2.92
N PRO A 98 -18.12 -4.68 3.43
CA PRO A 98 -17.00 -4.07 2.71
C PRO A 98 -16.34 -5.00 1.68
N LEU A 99 -16.68 -6.29 1.64
CA LEU A 99 -16.06 -7.22 0.72
C LEU A 99 -16.51 -6.94 -0.73
N ARG A 100 -15.55 -6.74 -1.63
CA ARG A 100 -15.79 -6.60 -3.08
C ARG A 100 -16.04 -7.94 -3.76
N GLU A 101 -15.48 -9.01 -3.20
CA GLU A 101 -15.56 -10.39 -3.70
C GLU A 101 -15.66 -11.38 -2.52
N PRO A 102 -16.22 -12.58 -2.71
CA PRO A 102 -16.26 -13.60 -1.66
C PRO A 102 -14.85 -14.07 -1.29
N LEU A 103 -14.67 -14.61 -0.08
CA LEU A 103 -13.36 -15.10 0.37
C LEU A 103 -12.76 -16.17 -0.55
N SER A 104 -13.59 -16.94 -1.26
CA SER A 104 -13.14 -17.91 -2.26
C SER A 104 -12.33 -17.27 -3.40
N ALA A 105 -12.46 -15.96 -3.64
CA ALA A 105 -11.64 -15.23 -4.61
C ALA A 105 -10.14 -15.22 -4.26
N LEU A 106 -9.78 -15.41 -2.98
CA LEU A 106 -8.39 -15.56 -2.55
C LEU A 106 -7.70 -16.77 -3.17
N ALA A 107 -8.45 -17.75 -3.71
CA ALA A 107 -7.86 -18.86 -4.45
C ALA A 107 -7.05 -18.41 -5.69
N ARG A 108 -7.34 -17.21 -6.22
CA ARG A 108 -6.57 -16.61 -7.32
C ARG A 108 -5.27 -15.94 -6.88
N ALA A 109 -5.10 -15.68 -5.58
CA ALA A 109 -3.89 -15.05 -5.07
C ALA A 109 -2.70 -16.02 -5.19
N ASP A 110 -1.55 -15.49 -5.57
CA ASP A 110 -0.27 -16.20 -5.52
C ASP A 110 0.52 -15.84 -4.27
N ILE A 111 0.29 -14.64 -3.73
CA ILE A 111 0.87 -14.15 -2.48
C ILE A 111 -0.20 -13.40 -1.71
N VAL A 112 -0.23 -13.58 -0.38
CA VAL A 112 -1.00 -12.73 0.51
C VAL A 112 -0.05 -11.97 1.43
N VAL A 113 -0.29 -10.67 1.58
CA VAL A 113 0.39 -9.83 2.56
C VAL A 113 -0.63 -9.34 3.57
N ILE A 114 -0.46 -9.72 4.83
CA ILE A 114 -1.27 -9.21 5.95
C ILE A 114 -0.59 -7.93 6.44
N HIS A 115 -1.18 -6.78 6.14
CA HIS A 115 -0.67 -5.48 6.56
C HIS A 115 -1.21 -5.07 7.94
N HIS A 116 -0.53 -4.12 8.60
CA HIS A 116 -0.74 -3.76 10.01
C HIS A 116 -0.56 -4.93 10.98
N ALA A 117 0.27 -5.91 10.64
CA ALA A 117 0.45 -7.10 11.48
C ALA A 117 0.99 -6.74 12.87
N ASP A 118 1.83 -5.71 12.99
CA ASP A 118 2.39 -5.22 14.26
C ASP A 118 1.35 -4.59 15.21
N LEU A 119 0.12 -4.37 14.74
CA LEU A 119 -1.00 -3.83 15.52
C LEU A 119 -1.98 -4.91 15.98
N VAL A 120 -1.69 -6.18 15.67
CA VAL A 120 -2.57 -7.32 15.93
C VAL A 120 -1.85 -8.33 16.83
N PRO A 121 -2.49 -8.82 17.91
CA PRO A 121 -1.92 -9.89 18.72
C PRO A 121 -1.61 -11.16 17.90
N GLU A 122 -0.48 -11.78 18.18
CA GLU A 122 0.04 -12.95 17.44
C GLU A 122 -0.99 -14.10 17.29
N PRO A 123 -1.77 -14.49 18.33
CA PRO A 123 -2.76 -15.56 18.17
C PRO A 123 -3.86 -15.24 17.14
N ILE A 124 -4.22 -13.97 17.00
CA ILE A 124 -5.22 -13.50 16.02
C ILE A 124 -4.63 -13.55 14.62
N LEU A 125 -3.37 -13.11 14.46
CA LEU A 125 -2.66 -13.21 13.18
C LEU A 125 -2.51 -14.66 12.70
N MET A 126 -2.16 -15.58 13.58
CA MET A 126 -2.03 -16.99 13.21
C MET A 126 -3.37 -17.62 12.84
N ASN A 127 -4.46 -17.22 13.51
CA ASN A 127 -5.80 -17.63 13.10
C ASN A 127 -6.15 -17.09 11.70
N LEU A 128 -5.84 -15.81 11.44
CA LEU A 128 -6.06 -15.19 10.14
C LEU A 128 -5.27 -15.89 9.04
N LYS A 129 -3.97 -16.14 9.27
CA LYS A 129 -3.11 -16.90 8.35
C LYS A 129 -3.69 -18.28 8.06
N ARG A 130 -4.12 -19.01 9.10
CA ARG A 130 -4.74 -20.33 8.93
C ARG A 130 -6.00 -20.25 8.07
N ARG A 131 -6.90 -19.29 8.31
CA ARG A 131 -8.10 -19.10 7.48
C ARG A 131 -7.80 -18.83 6.00
N ILE A 132 -6.70 -18.13 5.71
CA ILE A 132 -6.24 -17.92 4.33
C ILE A 132 -5.73 -19.24 3.74
N GLN A 133 -4.98 -20.02 4.51
CA GLN A 133 -4.46 -21.33 4.08
C GLN A 133 -5.55 -22.40 3.94
N ASP A 134 -6.66 -22.30 4.68
CA ASP A 134 -7.84 -23.17 4.50
C ASP A 134 -8.46 -22.99 3.09
N ILE A 135 -8.24 -21.84 2.43
CA ILE A 135 -8.71 -21.58 1.07
C ILE A 135 -7.71 -22.09 0.02
N LYS A 136 -6.40 -21.89 0.26
CA LYS A 136 -5.31 -22.36 -0.60
C LYS A 136 -4.12 -22.74 0.28
N GLU A 137 -3.95 -24.04 0.49
CA GLU A 137 -3.00 -24.61 1.48
C GLU A 137 -1.56 -24.11 1.30
N SER A 138 -1.09 -24.05 0.05
CA SER A 138 0.28 -23.66 -0.30
C SER A 138 0.49 -22.15 -0.49
N LEU A 139 -0.50 -21.31 -0.19
CA LEU A 139 -0.43 -19.86 -0.39
C LEU A 139 0.59 -19.21 0.56
N PRO A 140 1.69 -18.61 0.04
CA PRO A 140 2.61 -17.83 0.85
C PRO A 140 1.91 -16.64 1.50
N VAL A 141 2.09 -16.51 2.81
CA VAL A 141 1.55 -15.39 3.61
C VAL A 141 2.69 -14.65 4.27
N PHE A 142 2.84 -13.37 3.92
CA PHE A 142 3.79 -12.45 4.53
C PHE A 142 3.06 -11.47 5.45
N PHE A 143 3.82 -10.85 6.35
CA PHE A 143 3.33 -9.84 7.27
C PHE A 143 4.08 -8.55 6.99
N SER A 144 3.35 -7.44 6.93
CA SER A 144 3.93 -6.11 6.80
C SER A 144 3.41 -5.19 7.91
N ARG A 145 4.14 -4.10 8.12
CA ARG A 145 3.76 -3.06 9.07
C ARG A 145 3.96 -1.68 8.45
N MET A 146 3.17 -0.74 8.94
CA MET A 146 3.36 0.68 8.64
C MET A 146 4.36 1.28 9.63
N VAL A 147 5.33 2.00 9.11
CA VAL A 147 6.36 2.69 9.88
C VAL A 147 6.26 4.18 9.57
N SER A 148 5.91 4.96 10.58
CA SER A 148 5.98 6.42 10.51
C SER A 148 7.42 6.86 10.33
N SER A 149 7.69 7.73 9.35
CA SER A 149 9.05 8.19 9.04
C SER A 149 9.29 9.60 9.59
N HIS A 150 8.44 10.55 9.24
CA HIS A 150 8.52 11.95 9.65
C HIS A 150 7.19 12.68 9.45
N PHE A 151 7.08 13.88 10.00
CA PHE A 151 6.01 14.81 9.67
C PHE A 151 6.49 15.84 8.65
N PHE A 152 5.58 16.38 7.84
CA PHE A 152 5.86 17.52 6.97
C PHE A 152 4.66 18.48 6.92
N THR A 153 4.89 19.72 6.49
CA THR A 153 3.80 20.72 6.46
C THR A 153 2.97 20.58 5.19
N VAL A 154 1.68 20.91 5.25
CA VAL A 154 0.78 20.86 4.07
C VAL A 154 1.29 21.73 2.91
N HIS A 155 2.00 22.82 3.21
CA HIS A 155 2.48 23.77 2.21
C HIS A 155 3.93 23.52 1.76
N ASN A 156 4.68 22.71 2.50
CA ASN A 156 6.10 22.44 2.22
C ASN A 156 6.49 21.03 2.67
N VAL A 157 6.68 20.15 1.69
CA VAL A 157 7.05 18.74 1.86
C VAL A 157 8.53 18.57 2.22
N ASP A 158 9.37 19.54 1.88
CA ASP A 158 10.82 19.48 2.16
C ASP A 158 11.12 19.77 3.63
N THR A 159 10.21 20.45 4.33
CA THR A 159 10.35 20.74 5.76
C THR A 159 9.92 19.54 6.59
N LYS A 160 10.88 18.67 6.90
CA LYS A 160 10.68 17.48 7.72
C LYS A 160 10.76 17.81 9.21
N LEU A 161 9.81 17.30 9.97
CA LEU A 161 9.77 17.35 11.43
C LEU A 161 9.93 15.93 12.00
N PRO A 162 10.69 15.77 13.08
CA PRO A 162 10.90 14.46 13.69
C PRO A 162 9.62 13.94 14.33
N LEU A 163 9.50 12.61 14.44
CA LEU A 163 8.37 11.97 15.13
C LEU A 163 8.27 12.37 16.61
N SER A 164 9.39 12.82 17.20
CA SER A 164 9.39 13.35 18.56
C SER A 164 8.54 14.61 18.73
N ALA A 165 8.15 15.28 17.64
CA ALA A 165 7.32 16.48 17.68
C ALA A 165 5.96 16.27 18.37
N VAL A 166 5.43 15.04 18.37
CA VAL A 166 4.16 14.71 19.03
C VAL A 166 4.29 14.27 20.48
N HIS A 167 5.51 14.03 20.99
CA HIS A 167 5.70 13.54 22.35
C HIS A 167 5.12 14.50 23.39
N SER A 168 4.32 13.98 24.32
CA SER A 168 3.67 14.76 25.38
C SER A 168 2.82 15.95 24.88
N ARG A 169 2.34 15.89 23.63
CA ARG A 169 1.40 16.87 23.06
C ARG A 169 -0.02 16.30 23.03
N VAL A 170 -1.01 17.20 23.00
CA VAL A 170 -2.38 16.84 22.57
C VAL A 170 -2.40 16.91 21.05
N VAL A 171 -2.79 15.81 20.41
CA VAL A 171 -2.78 15.66 18.96
C VAL A 171 -4.21 15.41 18.48
N LEU A 172 -4.61 16.08 17.42
CA LEU A 172 -5.85 15.77 16.70
C LEU A 172 -5.47 15.08 15.38
N CYS A 173 -5.86 13.82 15.25
CA CYS A 173 -5.69 13.03 14.03
C CYS A 173 -6.84 13.32 13.07
N LEU A 174 -6.50 13.88 11.90
CA LEU A 174 -7.45 14.16 10.82
C LEU A 174 -7.19 13.18 9.68
N SER A 175 -8.20 12.44 9.25
CA SER A 175 -8.03 11.41 8.22
C SER A 175 -9.22 11.31 7.27
N ALA A 176 -8.94 11.07 5.99
CA ALA A 176 -9.91 10.78 4.94
C ALA A 176 -9.46 9.54 4.14
N ILE A 177 -9.21 8.44 4.87
CA ILE A 177 -8.67 7.18 4.34
C ILE A 177 -9.61 6.02 4.67
N GLY A 178 -9.57 4.94 3.88
CA GLY A 178 -10.45 3.78 4.04
C GLY A 178 -10.32 3.01 5.38
N SER A 179 -9.18 3.11 6.08
CA SER A 179 -9.00 2.47 7.39
C SER A 179 -8.26 3.40 8.37
N PRO A 180 -8.96 4.34 9.04
CA PRO A 180 -8.32 5.35 9.87
C PRO A 180 -7.72 4.80 11.18
N ASN A 181 -8.21 3.64 11.65
CA ASN A 181 -7.78 3.07 12.92
C ASN A 181 -6.29 2.68 12.93
N GLY A 182 -5.74 2.24 11.79
CA GLY A 182 -4.31 1.93 11.68
C GLY A 182 -3.46 3.17 11.92
N PHE A 183 -3.78 4.25 11.21
CA PHE A 183 -3.12 5.55 11.33
C PHE A 183 -3.17 6.10 12.77
N VAL A 184 -4.34 6.10 13.42
CA VAL A 184 -4.48 6.59 14.80
C VAL A 184 -3.60 5.78 15.76
N LYS A 185 -3.62 4.44 15.67
CA LYS A 185 -2.76 3.57 16.48
C LYS A 185 -1.28 3.82 16.23
N CYS A 186 -0.87 4.10 14.99
CA CYS A 186 0.51 4.50 14.69
C CYS A 186 0.89 5.78 15.44
N VAL A 187 0.03 6.80 15.43
CA VAL A 187 0.29 8.07 16.15
C VAL A 187 0.31 7.89 17.67
N GLU A 188 -0.58 7.07 18.22
CA GLU A 188 -0.58 6.75 19.66
C GLU A 188 0.75 6.11 20.12
N LYS A 189 1.34 5.24 19.29
CA LYS A 189 2.66 4.64 19.57
C LYS A 189 3.79 5.67 19.64
N LEU A 190 3.62 6.87 19.07
CA LEU A 190 4.62 7.95 19.12
C LEU A 190 4.63 8.72 20.45
N GLY A 191 3.82 8.33 21.44
CA GLY A 191 3.85 8.91 22.80
C GLY A 191 3.24 10.32 22.98
N PRO A 192 2.16 10.72 22.29
CA PRO A 192 1.42 11.92 22.65
C PRO A 192 0.77 11.79 24.04
N LEU A 193 0.43 12.93 24.66
CA LEU A 193 -0.31 12.98 25.92
C LEU A 193 -1.77 12.54 25.72
N HIS A 194 -2.35 12.90 24.58
CA HIS A 194 -3.71 12.56 24.20
C HIS A 194 -3.85 12.61 22.67
N VAL A 195 -4.61 11.68 22.11
CA VAL A 195 -4.99 11.66 20.70
C VAL A 195 -6.51 11.77 20.62
N ASP A 196 -6.98 12.84 19.98
CA ASP A 196 -8.36 12.96 19.53
C ASP A 196 -8.41 12.69 18.02
N GLN A 197 -9.59 12.39 17.47
CA GLN A 197 -9.71 11.96 16.08
C GLN A 197 -10.93 12.55 15.38
N LEU A 198 -10.72 12.97 14.13
CA LEU A 198 -11.77 13.41 13.22
C LEU A 198 -11.63 12.68 11.88
N HIS A 199 -12.62 11.84 11.59
CA HIS A 199 -12.64 11.00 10.39
C HIS A 199 -13.65 11.53 9.38
N TYR A 200 -13.19 11.65 8.14
CA TYR A 200 -14.02 11.95 6.98
C TYR A 200 -14.15 10.70 6.11
N SER A 201 -15.11 10.72 5.18
CA SER A 201 -15.23 9.68 4.15
C SER A 201 -13.93 9.54 3.36
N ASP A 202 -13.65 8.32 2.91
CA ASP A 202 -12.48 8.04 2.09
C ASP A 202 -12.42 8.95 0.86
N HIS A 203 -11.24 9.46 0.54
CA HIS A 203 -10.99 10.47 -0.49
C HIS A 203 -11.68 11.83 -0.29
N TYR A 204 -12.21 12.13 0.90
CA TYR A 204 -12.71 13.47 1.20
C TYR A 204 -11.58 14.51 1.07
N MET A 205 -11.85 15.56 0.30
CA MET A 205 -10.90 16.64 0.06
C MET A 205 -10.85 17.57 1.27
N LEU A 206 -9.83 17.36 2.12
CA LEU A 206 -9.55 18.24 3.24
C LEU A 206 -9.08 19.61 2.74
N GLN A 207 -9.89 20.64 2.95
CA GLN A 207 -9.52 22.01 2.64
C GLN A 207 -8.90 22.69 3.86
N PRO A 208 -7.76 23.38 3.71
CA PRO A 208 -7.17 24.14 4.81
C PRO A 208 -8.11 25.29 5.18
N THR A 209 -8.63 25.29 6.40
CA THR A 209 -9.35 26.44 6.96
C THR A 209 -8.36 27.45 7.55
N PRO A 210 -8.60 28.77 7.40
CA PRO A 210 -7.69 29.82 7.86
C PRO A 210 -7.48 29.86 9.39
N SER A 211 -8.31 29.16 10.18
CA SER A 211 -8.16 29.04 11.63
C SER A 211 -7.19 27.94 12.08
N THR A 212 -6.80 27.02 11.19
CA THR A 212 -5.91 25.90 11.53
C THR A 212 -4.47 26.37 11.41
N LYS A 213 -3.94 26.96 12.49
CA LYS A 213 -2.67 27.69 12.45
C LYS A 213 -1.43 26.86 12.08
N THR A 214 -1.45 25.53 12.14
CA THR A 214 -0.42 24.67 11.52
C THR A 214 -0.92 23.24 11.36
N GLY A 215 -1.08 22.76 10.13
CA GLY A 215 -1.40 21.36 9.83
C GLY A 215 -0.15 20.60 9.40
N TYR A 216 0.03 19.39 9.93
CA TYR A 216 1.13 18.50 9.56
C TYR A 216 0.56 17.21 8.98
N LEU A 217 1.26 16.68 7.98
CA LEU A 217 1.00 15.39 7.38
C LEU A 217 2.04 14.41 7.93
N LEU A 218 1.59 13.19 8.25
CA LEU A 218 2.46 12.10 8.63
C LEU A 218 2.83 11.32 7.36
N ASP A 219 4.12 11.11 7.15
CA ASP A 219 4.63 10.22 6.12
C ASP A 219 4.84 8.83 6.75
N GLU A 220 4.28 7.81 6.10
CA GLU A 220 4.34 6.43 6.56
C GLU A 220 4.76 5.54 5.39
N GLU A 221 5.62 4.56 5.68
CA GLU A 221 6.11 3.59 4.71
C GLU A 221 5.73 2.16 5.17
N GLU A 222 5.34 1.31 4.23
CA GLU A 222 5.08 -0.11 4.51
C GLU A 222 6.40 -0.89 4.44
N THR A 223 6.74 -1.63 5.49
CA THR A 223 7.96 -2.47 5.61
C THR A 223 7.62 -3.93 5.89
#